data_AF-D3IN34-F1
#
_entry.id   AF-D3IN34-F1
#
_cell.length_a   1.000
_cell.length_b   1.000
_cell.length_c   1.000
_cell.angle_alpha   90.00
_cell.angle_beta   90.00
_cell.angle_gamma   90.00
#
_symmetry.space_group_name_H-M   'P 1'
#
loop_
_entity.id
_entity.type
_entity.pdbx_description
1 polymer ?
#
loop_
_entity_poly.entity_id
_entity_poly.type
_entity_poly.pdbx_seq_one_letter_code
_entity_poly.pdbx_strand_id
1 'polypeptide(L)' 'RESVIVDRIGYDKDGHTVYTKLGNGTETTYTYDKQRERLQAMNLTADGRAVMENKYQYDAVDNS' A
#
# COMPACT_ATOMS: atom_id res chain seq x y z
N ARG A 1 6.65 -27.81 -2.13
CA ARG A 1 5.72 -26.71 -1.81
C ARG A 1 6.19 -25.52 -2.64
N GLU A 2 5.39 -25.04 -3.58
CA GLU A 2 5.72 -23.85 -4.34
C GLU A 2 5.58 -22.64 -3.41
N SER A 3 6.64 -21.84 -3.30
CA SER A 3 6.61 -20.60 -2.53
C SER A 3 6.17 -19.49 -3.47
N VAL A 4 4.97 -18.95 -3.23
CA VAL A 4 4.49 -17.78 -3.95
C VAL A 4 5.03 -16.53 -3.26
N ILE A 5 5.76 -15.68 -3.98
CA ILE A 5 6.28 -14.42 -3.40
C ILE A 5 5.12 -13.42 -3.27
N VAL A 6 4.30 -13.29 -4.32
CA VAL A 6 3.15 -12.37 -4.38
C VAL A 6 1.89 -13.16 -4.71
N ASP A 7 0.90 -13.10 -3.82
CA ASP A 7 -0.40 -13.77 -3.99
C ASP A 7 -1.39 -12.88 -4.73
N ARG A 8 -1.44 -11.57 -4.41
CA ARG A 8 -2.36 -10.64 -5.08
C ARG A 8 -1.79 -9.22 -5.14
N ILE A 9 -2.09 -8.53 -6.23
CA ILE A 9 -1.94 -7.08 -6.36
C ILE A 9 -3.28 -6.51 -6.83
N GLY A 10 -3.72 -5.41 -6.21
CA GLY A 10 -4.89 -4.65 -6.61
C GLY A 10 -4.48 -3.24 -7.03
N TYR A 11 -5.09 -2.74 -8.10
CA TYR A 11 -4.84 -1.42 -8.66
C TYR A 11 -6.11 -0.56 -8.65
N ASP A 12 -5.97 0.75 -8.50
CA ASP A 12 -7.08 1.68 -8.78
C ASP A 12 -7.22 1.98 -10.28
N LYS A 13 -8.17 2.85 -10.63
CA LYS A 13 -8.47 3.23 -12.02
C LYS A 13 -7.33 3.98 -12.72
N ASP A 14 -6.42 4.57 -11.94
CA ASP A 14 -5.29 5.36 -12.44
C ASP A 14 -4.01 4.51 -12.51
N GLY A 15 -4.09 3.25 -12.08
CA GLY A 15 -3.01 2.26 -12.15
C GLY A 15 -2.13 2.20 -10.91
N HIS A 16 -2.51 2.87 -9.81
CA HIS A 16 -1.75 2.78 -8.57
C HIS A 16 -2.04 1.50 -7.82
N THR A 17 -1.01 0.89 -7.26
CA THR A 17 -1.17 -0.26 -6.36
C THR A 17 -1.87 0.19 -5.10
N VAL A 18 -3.11 -0.27 -4.86
CA VAL A 18 -3.87 0.01 -3.64
C VAL A 18 -3.85 -1.14 -2.64
N TYR A 19 -3.45 -2.33 -3.10
CA TYR A 19 -3.42 -3.53 -2.27
C TYR A 19 -2.32 -4.49 -2.72
N THR A 20 -1.59 -5.07 -1.76
CA THR A 20 -0.73 -6.23 -1.98
C THR A 20 -0.99 -7.31 -0.94
N LYS A 21 -1.00 -8.56 -1.37
CA LYS A 21 -0.95 -9.75 -0.51
C LYS A 21 0.24 -10.59 -0.90
N LEU A 22 1.13 -10.85 0.06
CA LEU A 22 2.29 -11.71 -0.15
C LEU A 22 1.96 -13.15 0.25
N GLY A 23 2.73 -14.11 -0.25
CA GLY A 23 2.46 -15.53 0.05
C GLY A 23 2.70 -15.95 1.51
N ASN A 24 3.27 -15.07 2.33
CA ASN A 24 3.35 -15.23 3.78
C ASN A 24 2.09 -14.73 4.52
N GLY A 25 1.06 -14.26 3.80
CA GLY A 25 -0.21 -13.81 4.36
C GLY A 25 -0.24 -12.35 4.81
N THR A 26 0.87 -11.60 4.72
CA THR A 26 0.84 -10.17 5.01
C THR A 26 0.10 -9.39 3.93
N GLU A 27 -0.70 -8.43 4.35
CA GLU A 27 -1.49 -7.58 3.46
C GLU A 27 -1.12 -6.12 3.67
N THR A 28 -0.84 -5.39 2.58
CA THR A 28 -0.61 -3.95 2.62
C THR A 28 -1.69 -3.21 1.85
N THR A 29 -2.21 -2.13 2.42
CA THR A 29 -3.09 -1.19 1.73
C THR A 29 -2.40 0.16 1.55
N TYR A 30 -2.64 0.80 0.42
CA TYR A 30 -2.07 2.10 0.06
C TYR A 30 -3.20 3.07 -0.23
N THR A 31 -3.15 4.25 0.39
CA THR A 31 -4.11 5.34 0.16
C THR A 31 -3.40 6.52 -0.47
N TYR A 32 -3.92 7.02 -1.59
CA TYR A 32 -3.34 8.11 -2.35
C TYR A 32 -4.19 9.38 -2.24
N ASP A 33 -3.53 10.54 -2.19
CA ASP A 33 -4.11 11.84 -2.51
C ASP A 33 -4.46 11.86 -4.00
N LYS A 34 -5.75 11.75 -4.32
CA LYS A 34 -6.24 11.72 -5.71
C LYS A 34 -6.03 13.03 -6.48
N GLN A 35 -5.69 14.13 -5.82
CA GLN A 35 -5.41 15.39 -6.52
C GLN A 35 -3.94 15.48 -6.91
N ARG A 36 -3.06 14.87 -6.11
CA ARG A 36 -1.60 14.98 -6.27
C ARG A 36 -0.93 13.69 -6.74
N GLU A 37 -1.69 12.59 -6.82
CA GLU A 37 -1.18 11.25 -7.10
C GLU A 37 -0.06 10.82 -6.12
N ARG A 38 -0.19 11.20 -4.84
CA ARG A 38 0.81 10.95 -3.79
C ARG A 38 0.32 10.01 -2.71
N LEU A 39 1.18 9.10 -2.25
CA LEU A 39 0.86 8.16 -1.18
C LEU A 39 0.66 8.89 0.16
N GLN A 40 -0.55 8.91 0.70
CA GLN A 40 -0.84 9.50 2.02
C GLN A 40 -0.67 8.51 3.16
N ALA A 41 -1.02 7.23 2.94
CA ALA A 41 -0.95 6.23 3.99
C ALA A 41 -0.61 4.84 3.44
N MET A 42 0.13 4.09 4.25
CA MET A 42 0.40 2.67 4.05
C MET A 42 0.08 1.94 5.35
N ASN A 43 -0.80 0.93 5.29
CA ASN A 43 -1.11 0.08 6.44
C ASN A 43 -0.72 -1.37 6.13
N LEU A 44 0.10 -1.96 6.98
CA LEU A 44 0.50 -3.37 6.92
C LEU A 44 -0.25 -4.15 7.99
N THR A 45 -0.85 -5.25 7.57
CA THR A 45 -1.47 -6.23 8.46
C THR A 45 -0.87 -7.61 8.28
N ALA A 46 -0.84 -8.38 9.37
CA ALA A 46 -0.52 -9.78 9.39
C ALA A 46 -1.54 -10.49 10.27
N ASP A 47 -2.13 -11.57 9.79
CA ASP A 47 -3.16 -12.34 10.50
C ASP A 47 -4.31 -11.47 11.04
N GLY A 48 -4.74 -10.49 10.24
CA GLY A 48 -5.82 -9.55 10.58
C GLY A 48 -5.46 -8.50 11.65
N ARG A 49 -4.19 -8.42 12.06
CA ARG A 49 -3.70 -7.42 13.04
C ARG A 49 -2.85 -6.37 12.36
N ALA A 50 -3.00 -5.12 12.79
CA ALA A 50 -2.11 -4.05 12.37
C ALA A 50 -0.69 -4.30 12.88
N VAL A 51 0.27 -4.28 11.96
CA VAL A 51 1.71 -4.40 12.24
C VAL A 51 2.38 -3.04 12.12
N MET A 52 1.98 -2.24 11.12
CA MET A 52 2.54 -0.93 10.84
C MET A 52 1.50 -0.02 10.19
N GLU A 53 1.51 1.24 10.60
CA GLU A 53 0.75 2.33 9.96
C GLU A 53 1.71 3.48 9.70
N ASN A 54 1.95 3.79 8.42
CA ASN A 54 2.73 4.94 8.01
C ASN A 54 1.81 6.00 7.42
N LYS A 55 1.93 7.24 7.90
CA LYS A 55 1.22 8.41 7.37
C LYS A 55 2.25 9.39 6.85
N TYR A 56 2.06 9.82 5.61
CA TYR A 56 2.92 10.77 4.93
C TYR A 56 2.18 12.08 4.78
N GLN A 57 2.85 13.17 5.18
CA GLN A 57 2.39 14.53 4.98
C GLN A 57 3.38 15.21 4.06
N TYR A 58 2.87 15.78 2.99
CA TYR A 58 3.66 16.57 2.05
C TYR A 58 3.18 18.01 2.13
N ASP A 59 4.11 18.95 2.21
CA ASP A 59 3.78 20.36 2.05
C ASP A 59 3.49 20.68 0.57
N ALA A 60 3.10 21.93 0.30
CA ALA A 60 2.71 22.39 -1.03
C ALA A 60 3.90 22.53 -2.00
N VAL A 61 5.13 22.42 -1.51
CA VAL A 61 6.32 22.49 -2.35
C VAL A 61 6.67 21.06 -2.74
N ASP A 62 6.78 20.80 -4.04
CA ASP A 62 7.27 19.52 -4.55
C ASP A 62 8.64 19.22 -3.92
N ASN A 63 8.68 18.28 -2.96
CA ASN A 63 9.95 17.76 -2.48
C ASN A 63 10.42 16.75 -3.54
N SER A 64 11.11 17.29 -4.56
CA SER A 64 11.84 16.56 -5.60
C SER A 64 12.99 15.74 -5.03
#